data_AF-A0A951CEE5-F1
#
_entry.id   AF-A0A951CEE5-F1
#
_cell.length_a   1.000
_cell.length_b   1.000
_cell.length_c   1.000
_cell.angle_alpha   90.00
_cell.angle_beta   90.00
_cell.angle_gamma   90.00
#
_symmetry.space_group_name_H-M   'P 1'
#
loop_
_entity.id
_entity.type
_entity.pdbx_description
1 polymer ?
#
loop_
_entity_poly.entity_id
_entity_poly.type
_entity_poly.pdbx_seq_one_letter_code
_entity_poly.pdbx_strand_id
1 'polypeptide(L)'
;MRPRRFLFVHPEPELRAIIVHELRSAMSWTIEDCGTHRTSIAPYLADSVFITVPSKQRTLRAVLPSDAELIALEARPVDQVLRGYLPISAKLLIAVASGWRGFLEIARTVLTAAGCDAEFLLLRDTNANGWDRGLETASVVICDAVTAQLIPNRWRTIVFPLVSDASIARLKSFERFYCD
;
A
#
# COMPACT_ATOMS: atom_id res chain seq x y z
N MET A 1 -24.80 -6.14 -15.93
CA MET A 1 -23.47 -6.48 -16.48
C MET A 1 -22.66 -7.07 -15.34
N ARG A 2 -21.90 -8.16 -15.54
CA ARG A 2 -21.05 -8.73 -14.48
C ARG A 2 -19.70 -8.02 -14.49
N PRO A 3 -19.25 -7.41 -13.38
CA PRO A 3 -17.91 -6.82 -13.32
C PRO A 3 -16.85 -7.91 -13.50
N ARG A 4 -15.70 -7.53 -14.06
CA ARG A 4 -14.57 -8.45 -14.33
C ARG A 4 -13.23 -7.94 -13.83
N ARG A 5 -13.22 -6.77 -13.19
CA ARG A 5 -12.01 -6.13 -12.70
C ARG A 5 -12.28 -5.33 -11.44
N PHE A 6 -11.23 -5.14 -10.66
CA PHE A 6 -11.18 -4.13 -9.62
C PHE A 6 -10.33 -2.95 -10.10
N LEU A 7 -10.85 -1.74 -9.91
CA LEU A 7 -10.13 -0.50 -10.23
C LEU A 7 -9.81 0.26 -8.95
N PHE A 8 -8.53 0.34 -8.59
CA PHE A 8 -8.09 1.17 -7.48
C PHE A 8 -7.94 2.63 -7.90
N VAL A 9 -8.71 3.51 -7.27
CA VAL A 9 -8.76 4.94 -7.60
C VAL A 9 -8.16 5.77 -6.46
N HIS A 10 -7.06 6.45 -6.76
CA HIS A 10 -6.35 7.31 -5.80
C HIS A 10 -5.55 8.42 -6.50
N PRO A 11 -5.37 9.62 -5.92
CA PRO A 11 -4.57 10.68 -6.57
C PRO A 11 -3.08 10.34 -6.66
N GLU A 12 -2.51 9.71 -5.63
CA GLU A 12 -1.06 9.46 -5.53
C GLU A 12 -0.65 8.20 -6.31
N PRO A 13 0.20 8.32 -7.36
CA PRO A 13 0.60 7.19 -8.20
C PRO A 13 1.40 6.12 -7.44
N GLU A 14 2.22 6.50 -6.47
CA GLU A 14 3.05 5.57 -5.71
C GLU A 14 2.18 4.68 -4.82
N LEU A 15 1.17 5.24 -4.16
CA LEU A 15 0.20 4.44 -3.42
C LEU A 15 -0.60 3.52 -4.35
N ARG A 16 -0.98 3.99 -5.55
CA ARG A 16 -1.66 3.12 -6.53
C ARG A 16 -0.79 1.92 -6.92
N ALA A 17 0.48 2.15 -7.20
CA ALA A 17 1.42 1.09 -7.54
C ALA A 17 1.52 0.04 -6.41
N ILE A 18 1.63 0.48 -5.15
CA ILE A 18 1.70 -0.42 -3.99
C ILE A 18 0.43 -1.27 -3.86
N ILE A 19 -0.75 -0.62 -3.86
CA ILE A 19 -2.02 -1.32 -3.65
C ILE A 19 -2.31 -2.28 -4.80
N VAL A 20 -2.09 -1.86 -6.06
CA VAL A 20 -2.25 -2.76 -7.22
C VAL A 20 -1.30 -3.94 -7.11
N HIS A 21 -0.04 -3.71 -6.73
CA HIS A 21 0.93 -4.80 -6.58
C HIS A 21 0.48 -5.83 -5.53
N GLU A 22 0.05 -5.37 -4.36
CA GLU A 22 -0.46 -6.24 -3.29
C GLU A 22 -1.71 -7.01 -3.73
N LEU A 23 -2.69 -6.32 -4.33
CA LEU A 23 -3.93 -6.94 -4.77
C LEU A 23 -3.72 -7.94 -5.91
N ARG A 24 -2.83 -7.67 -6.87
CA ARG A 24 -2.53 -8.61 -7.97
C ARG A 24 -1.99 -9.95 -7.48
N SER A 25 -1.26 -9.96 -6.35
CA SER A 25 -0.77 -11.19 -5.76
C SER A 25 -1.86 -12.03 -5.09
N ALA A 26 -2.99 -11.39 -4.75
CA ALA A 26 -4.03 -11.99 -3.90
C ALA A 26 -5.34 -12.29 -4.64
N MET A 27 -5.63 -11.57 -5.73
CA MET A 27 -6.91 -11.58 -6.45
C MET A 27 -6.82 -12.39 -7.76
N SER A 28 -7.96 -12.90 -8.21
CA SER A 28 -8.08 -13.62 -9.49
C SER A 28 -8.53 -12.72 -10.63
N TRP A 29 -9.29 -11.67 -10.34
CA TRP A 29 -9.74 -10.68 -11.32
C TRP A 29 -8.61 -9.73 -11.70
N THR A 30 -8.76 -9.09 -12.86
CA THR A 30 -7.85 -8.04 -13.30
C THR A 30 -7.84 -6.89 -12.29
N ILE A 31 -6.64 -6.47 -11.88
CA ILE A 31 -6.43 -5.31 -11.02
C ILE A 31 -5.76 -4.20 -11.81
N GLU A 32 -6.45 -3.07 -11.90
CA GLU A 32 -6.00 -1.84 -12.54
C GLU A 32 -6.10 -0.66 -11.57
N ASP A 33 -5.52 0.47 -11.95
CA ASP A 33 -5.62 1.71 -11.21
C ASP A 33 -5.83 2.92 -12.11
N CYS A 34 -6.37 3.98 -11.53
CA CYS A 34 -6.41 5.28 -12.18
C CYS A 34 -6.44 6.44 -11.17
N GLY A 35 -6.20 7.65 -11.69
CA GLY A 35 -6.36 8.89 -10.92
C GLY A 35 -7.83 9.21 -10.62
N THR A 36 -8.08 10.16 -9.72
CA THR A 36 -9.44 10.54 -9.30
C THR A 36 -10.21 11.41 -10.29
N HIS A 37 -9.61 11.77 -11.44
CA HIS A 37 -10.28 12.59 -12.44
C HIS A 37 -11.38 11.80 -13.16
N ARG A 38 -12.52 12.45 -13.43
CA ARG A 38 -13.66 11.81 -14.11
C ARG A 38 -13.27 11.21 -15.46
N THR A 39 -12.37 11.86 -16.19
CA THR A 39 -11.83 11.37 -17.47
C THR A 39 -11.01 10.09 -17.32
N SER A 40 -10.31 9.92 -16.19
CA SER A 40 -9.57 8.70 -15.86
C SER A 40 -10.49 7.54 -15.43
N ILE A 41 -11.64 7.86 -14.84
CA ILE A 41 -12.63 6.89 -14.35
C ILE A 41 -13.58 6.42 -15.46
N ALA A 42 -13.95 7.33 -16.38
CA ALA A 42 -14.97 7.09 -17.40
C ALA A 42 -14.82 5.78 -18.22
N PRO A 43 -13.60 5.35 -18.63
CA PRO A 43 -13.41 4.11 -19.37
C PRO A 43 -13.82 2.83 -18.61
N TYR A 44 -13.91 2.92 -17.28
CA TYR A 44 -14.08 1.78 -16.38
C TYR A 44 -15.49 1.63 -15.82
N LEU A 45 -16.38 2.60 -16.08
CA LEU A 45 -17.72 2.66 -15.46
C LEU A 45 -18.60 1.45 -15.77
N ALA A 46 -18.36 0.75 -16.88
CA ALA A 46 -19.24 -0.33 -17.35
C ALA A 46 -18.98 -1.69 -16.66
N ASP A 47 -17.75 -1.97 -16.24
CA ASP A 47 -17.33 -3.34 -15.91
C ASP A 47 -16.39 -3.45 -14.69
N SER A 48 -16.24 -2.36 -13.94
CA SER A 48 -15.33 -2.29 -12.80
C SER A 48 -16.06 -2.19 -11.47
N VAL A 49 -15.50 -2.87 -10.47
CA VAL A 49 -15.76 -2.57 -9.06
C VAL A 49 -14.71 -1.56 -8.61
N PHE A 50 -15.16 -0.41 -8.12
CA PHE A 50 -14.26 0.64 -7.69
C PHE A 50 -13.72 0.35 -6.29
N ILE A 51 -12.44 0.59 -6.12
CA ILE A 51 -11.76 0.44 -4.84
C ILE A 51 -11.07 1.76 -4.50
N THR A 52 -11.14 2.19 -3.25
CA THR A 52 -10.37 3.35 -2.78
C THR A 52 -10.05 3.23 -1.29
N VAL A 53 -9.36 4.21 -0.73
CA VAL A 53 -9.13 4.30 0.73
C VAL A 53 -10.30 5.05 1.41
N PRO A 54 -10.62 4.75 2.68
CA PRO A 54 -11.75 5.37 3.40
C PRO A 54 -11.76 6.89 3.33
N SER A 55 -10.60 7.54 3.44
CA SER A 55 -10.46 8.99 3.39
C SER A 55 -10.87 9.62 2.05
N LYS A 56 -10.95 8.85 0.95
CA LYS A 56 -11.33 9.30 -0.39
C LYS A 56 -12.70 8.78 -0.84
N GLN A 57 -13.34 7.93 -0.06
CA GLN A 57 -14.62 7.28 -0.41
C GLN A 57 -15.71 8.31 -0.74
N ARG A 58 -15.87 9.36 0.07
CA ARG A 58 -16.88 10.40 -0.16
C ARG A 58 -16.66 11.16 -1.46
N THR A 59 -15.40 11.54 -1.73
CA THR A 59 -15.03 12.27 -2.95
C THR A 59 -15.27 11.40 -4.19
N LEU A 60 -14.88 10.14 -4.14
CA LEU A 60 -15.06 9.21 -5.27
C LEU A 60 -16.54 8.90 -5.50
N ARG A 61 -17.33 8.71 -4.44
CA ARG A 61 -18.77 8.48 -4.56
C ARG A 61 -19.49 9.64 -5.25
N ALA A 62 -19.01 10.88 -5.10
CA ALA A 62 -19.62 12.05 -5.74
C ALA A 62 -19.41 12.10 -7.26
N VAL A 63 -18.45 11.36 -7.81
CA VAL A 63 -18.17 11.33 -9.26
C VAL A 63 -18.62 10.03 -9.93
N LEU A 64 -18.87 8.98 -9.15
CA LEU A 64 -19.37 7.70 -9.63
C LEU A 64 -20.90 7.70 -9.78
N PRO A 65 -21.45 6.92 -10.72
CA PRO A 65 -22.87 6.57 -10.74
C PRO A 65 -23.35 5.99 -9.41
N SER A 66 -24.63 6.17 -9.10
CA SER A 66 -25.23 5.71 -7.83
C SER A 66 -25.28 4.19 -7.71
N ASP A 67 -25.34 3.49 -8.84
CA ASP A 67 -25.34 2.03 -8.97
C ASP A 67 -23.93 1.42 -9.07
N ALA A 68 -22.88 2.24 -9.14
CA ALA A 68 -21.51 1.74 -9.18
C ALA A 68 -21.09 1.14 -7.84
N GLU A 69 -20.55 -0.06 -7.86
CA GLU A 69 -19.98 -0.70 -6.69
C GLU A 69 -18.68 -0.01 -6.27
N LEU A 70 -18.59 0.40 -5.00
CA LEU A 70 -17.40 1.04 -4.44
C LEU A 70 -17.09 0.48 -3.06
N ILE A 71 -15.89 -0.09 -2.92
CA ILE A 71 -15.35 -0.71 -1.73
C ILE A 71 -14.21 0.15 -1.18
N ALA A 72 -14.22 0.43 0.11
CA ALA A 72 -13.11 1.08 0.79
C ALA A 72 -12.16 0.01 1.39
N LEU A 73 -10.86 0.12 1.12
CA LEU A 73 -9.83 -0.74 1.71
C LEU A 73 -9.39 -0.22 3.07
N GLU A 74 -9.42 -1.09 4.05
CA GLU A 74 -8.83 -0.82 5.35
C GLU A 74 -7.32 -1.04 5.29
N ALA A 75 -6.59 -0.06 5.81
CA ALA A 75 -5.16 -0.16 5.99
C ALA A 75 -4.84 -1.23 7.05
N ARG A 76 -3.74 -1.96 6.86
CA ARG A 76 -3.25 -2.90 7.87
C ARG A 76 -2.85 -2.14 9.14
N PRO A 77 -3.34 -2.54 10.31
CA PRO A 77 -2.91 -1.94 11.57
C PRO A 77 -1.41 -2.10 11.79
N VAL A 78 -0.77 -1.01 12.18
CA VAL A 78 0.69 -0.98 12.31
C VAL A 78 1.19 -1.81 13.49
N ASP A 79 0.43 -1.84 14.57
CA ASP A 79 0.71 -2.70 15.72
C ASP A 79 0.69 -4.19 15.34
N GLN A 80 -0.21 -4.62 14.44
CA GLN A 80 -0.27 -6.00 13.99
C GLN A 80 1.03 -6.45 13.30
N VAL A 81 1.66 -5.56 12.53
CA VAL A 81 2.94 -5.86 11.86
C VAL A 81 4.12 -5.71 12.82
N LEU A 82 4.12 -4.69 13.67
CA LEU A 82 5.25 -4.40 14.56
C LEU A 82 5.34 -5.32 15.78
N ARG A 83 4.25 -5.98 16.22
CA ARG A 83 4.26 -6.89 17.37
C ARG A 83 5.38 -7.93 17.33
N GLY A 84 5.73 -8.43 16.14
CA GLY A 84 6.83 -9.40 15.98
C GLY A 84 8.24 -8.83 16.20
N TYR A 85 8.36 -7.50 16.29
CA TYR A 85 9.63 -6.78 16.33
C TYR A 85 9.78 -5.89 17.57
N LEU A 86 8.80 -5.88 18.47
CA LEU A 86 8.82 -5.09 19.70
C LEU A 86 9.41 -5.88 20.89
N PRO A 87 10.13 -5.21 21.81
CA PRO A 87 10.55 -3.80 21.74
C PRO A 87 11.69 -3.63 20.72
N ILE A 88 11.65 -2.53 19.96
CA ILE A 88 12.74 -2.22 19.03
C ILE A 88 13.89 -1.62 19.84
N SER A 89 15.10 -2.16 19.68
CA SER A 89 16.28 -1.62 20.34
C SER A 89 16.61 -0.24 19.77
N ALA A 90 16.69 0.77 20.65
CA ALA A 90 17.01 2.16 20.28
C ALA A 90 18.40 2.34 19.63
N LYS A 91 19.27 1.33 19.70
CA LYS A 91 20.64 1.36 19.11
C LYS A 91 20.73 0.73 17.72
N LEU A 92 19.63 0.20 17.19
CA LEU A 92 19.63 -0.41 15.87
C LEU A 92 19.39 0.66 14.80
N LEU A 93 20.31 0.75 13.84
CA LEU A 93 20.10 1.54 12.63
C LEU A 93 19.05 0.84 11.77
N ILE A 94 17.89 1.45 11.62
CA ILE A 94 16.78 0.95 10.81
C ILE A 94 16.66 1.82 9.59
N ALA A 95 16.73 1.20 8.42
CA ALA A 95 16.39 1.88 7.19
C ALA A 95 14.90 1.73 6.87
N VAL A 96 14.28 2.79 6.37
CA VAL A 96 12.94 2.75 5.79
C VAL A 96 13.02 3.24 4.36
N ALA A 97 12.61 2.42 3.40
CA ALA A 97 12.68 2.73 1.98
C ALA A 97 11.29 2.68 1.34
N SER A 98 10.91 3.72 0.61
CA SER A 98 9.69 3.75 -0.19
C SER A 98 9.73 4.89 -1.20
N GLY A 99 9.14 4.68 -2.38
CA GLY A 99 8.84 5.78 -3.31
C GLY A 99 7.63 6.60 -2.86
N TRP A 100 6.78 6.06 -1.99
CA TRP A 100 5.62 6.77 -1.47
C TRP A 100 5.99 7.56 -0.22
N ARG A 101 5.99 8.89 -0.33
CA ARG A 101 6.31 9.78 0.81
C ARG A 101 5.44 9.54 2.04
N GLY A 102 4.16 9.23 1.86
CA GLY A 102 3.26 8.92 2.96
C GLY A 102 3.72 7.70 3.78
N PHE A 103 4.32 6.70 3.13
CA PHE A 103 4.90 5.54 3.83
C PHE A 103 6.04 5.97 4.76
N LEU A 104 6.98 6.79 4.26
CA LEU A 104 8.14 7.25 5.02
C LEU A 104 7.72 8.08 6.25
N GLU A 105 6.72 8.95 6.09
CA GLU A 105 6.20 9.79 7.17
C GLU A 105 5.49 8.96 8.25
N ILE A 106 4.64 8.01 7.83
CA ILE A 106 3.97 7.09 8.76
C ILE A 106 5.00 6.24 9.50
N ALA A 107 5.94 5.64 8.78
CA ALA A 107 6.98 4.78 9.37
C ALA A 107 7.84 5.54 10.38
N ARG A 108 8.28 6.77 10.05
CA ARG A 108 9.01 7.62 11.00
C ARG A 108 8.22 7.84 12.29
N THR A 109 6.95 8.24 12.14
CA THR A 109 6.07 8.53 13.29
C THR A 109 5.89 7.31 14.18
N VAL A 110 5.58 6.17 13.56
CA VAL A 110 5.34 4.91 14.26
C VAL A 110 6.61 4.40 14.95
N LEU A 111 7.74 4.34 14.24
CA LEU A 111 8.98 3.80 14.78
C LEU A 111 9.49 4.67 15.94
N THR A 112 9.36 6.00 15.82
CA THR A 112 9.66 6.91 16.92
C THR A 112 8.75 6.64 18.13
N ALA A 113 7.44 6.48 17.91
CA ALA A 113 6.49 6.14 18.97
C ALA A 113 6.74 4.76 19.60
N ALA A 114 7.34 3.84 18.85
CA ALA A 114 7.75 2.51 19.31
C ALA A 114 9.09 2.51 20.09
N GLY A 115 9.73 3.67 20.25
CA GLY A 115 10.99 3.82 21.00
C GLY A 115 12.25 3.79 20.15
N CYS A 116 12.15 3.78 18.81
CA CYS A 116 13.30 4.01 17.96
C CYS A 116 13.75 5.47 18.06
N ASP A 117 15.04 5.69 18.27
CA ASP A 117 15.61 7.02 18.18
C ASP A 117 15.66 7.47 16.71
N ALA A 118 15.18 8.68 16.43
CA ALA A 118 15.09 9.24 15.10
C ALA A 118 16.47 9.41 14.44
N GLU A 119 17.56 9.55 15.21
CA GLU A 119 18.93 9.58 14.67
C GLU A 119 19.37 8.22 14.12
N PHE A 120 18.75 7.14 14.58
CA PHE A 120 18.97 5.78 14.10
C PHE A 120 17.93 5.34 13.05
N LEU A 121 17.17 6.28 12.48
CA LEU A 121 16.26 6.04 11.36
C LEU A 121 16.83 6.60 10.06
N LEU A 122 17.10 5.71 9.11
CA LEU A 122 17.55 6.06 7.77
C LEU A 122 16.39 6.04 6.78
N LEU A 123 15.76 7.20 6.53
CA LEU A 123 14.68 7.30 5.55
C LEU A 123 15.25 7.44 4.13
N ARG A 124 14.74 6.64 3.19
CA ARG A 124 15.15 6.58 1.78
C ARG A 124 13.96 6.67 0.84
N ASP A 125 13.91 7.77 0.08
CA ASP A 125 12.99 7.92 -1.04
C ASP A 125 13.58 7.24 -2.28
N THR A 126 12.93 6.19 -2.78
CA THR A 126 13.44 5.43 -3.93
C THR A 126 13.39 6.21 -5.25
N ASN A 127 12.70 7.35 -5.29
CA ASN A 127 12.72 8.25 -6.43
C ASN A 127 13.98 9.13 -6.47
N ALA A 128 14.73 9.20 -5.37
CA ALA A 128 15.95 9.99 -5.29
C ALA A 128 17.15 9.25 -5.89
N ASN A 129 18.05 9.99 -6.55
CA ASN A 129 19.31 9.45 -7.05
C ASN A 129 20.19 8.94 -5.89
N GLY A 130 20.63 7.69 -5.98
CA GLY A 130 21.47 7.06 -4.94
C GLY A 130 20.74 6.81 -3.63
N TRP A 131 19.42 6.55 -3.68
CA TRP A 131 18.59 6.24 -2.52
C TRP A 131 19.07 5.03 -1.71
N ASP A 132 19.84 4.13 -2.33
CA ASP A 132 20.32 2.89 -1.74
C ASP A 132 21.56 3.06 -0.85
N ARG A 133 22.19 4.24 -0.86
CA ARG A 133 23.38 4.53 -0.06
C ARG A 133 23.14 4.34 1.43
N GLY A 134 24.00 3.58 2.09
CA GLY A 134 23.96 3.34 3.53
C GLY A 134 22.90 2.32 3.96
N LEU A 135 22.17 1.70 3.02
CA LEU A 135 21.29 0.59 3.36
C LEU A 135 22.08 -0.66 3.80
N GLU A 136 23.32 -0.80 3.33
CA GLU A 136 24.23 -1.88 3.71
C GLU A 136 24.69 -1.81 5.17
N THR A 137 24.62 -0.64 5.81
CA THR A 137 24.97 -0.47 7.23
C THR A 137 23.76 -0.62 8.15
N ALA A 138 22.54 -0.63 7.60
CA ALA A 138 21.32 -0.82 8.37
C ALA A 138 21.19 -2.27 8.85
N SER A 139 20.69 -2.43 10.07
CA SER A 139 20.41 -3.75 10.64
C SER A 139 19.20 -4.43 9.98
N VAL A 140 18.28 -3.62 9.45
CA VAL A 140 17.07 -4.05 8.75
C VAL A 140 16.56 -2.92 7.87
N VAL A 141 15.97 -3.28 6.73
CA VAL A 141 15.26 -2.37 5.83
C VAL A 141 13.76 -2.65 5.92
N ILE A 142 12.96 -1.63 6.26
CA ILE A 142 11.50 -1.68 6.24
C ILE A 142 11.02 -1.01 4.95
N CYS A 143 10.13 -1.65 4.21
CA CYS A 143 9.66 -1.08 2.94
C CYS A 143 8.23 -1.52 2.59
N ASP A 144 7.63 -0.84 1.61
CA ASP A 144 6.41 -1.32 0.95
C ASP A 144 6.70 -2.48 -0.02
N ALA A 145 5.63 -3.09 -0.54
CA ALA A 145 5.74 -4.28 -1.38
C ALA A 145 6.34 -4.02 -2.78
N VAL A 146 6.25 -2.79 -3.31
CA VAL A 146 6.89 -2.44 -4.59
C VAL A 146 8.39 -2.22 -4.36
N THR A 147 8.75 -1.45 -3.34
CA THR A 147 10.15 -1.19 -2.98
C THR A 147 10.90 -2.47 -2.59
N ALA A 148 10.20 -3.45 -2.02
CA ALA A 148 10.79 -4.75 -1.71
C ALA A 148 11.45 -5.44 -2.92
N GLN A 149 10.94 -5.21 -4.14
CA GLN A 149 11.51 -5.76 -5.37
C GLN A 149 12.82 -5.11 -5.79
N LEU A 150 13.10 -3.91 -5.28
CA LEU A 150 14.31 -3.14 -5.58
C LEU A 150 15.44 -3.46 -4.58
N ILE A 151 15.10 -4.04 -3.43
CA ILE A 151 16.06 -4.34 -2.37
C ILE A 151 16.77 -5.68 -2.67
N PRO A 152 18.11 -5.72 -2.70
CA PRO A 152 18.85 -6.96 -2.87
C PRO A 152 18.54 -7.98 -1.77
N ASN A 153 18.31 -9.25 -2.15
CA ASN A 153 17.98 -10.36 -1.23
C ASN A 153 18.99 -10.61 -0.10
N ARG A 154 20.22 -10.07 -0.20
CA ARG A 154 21.24 -10.16 0.85
C ARG A 154 20.94 -9.29 2.07
N TRP A 155 20.03 -8.33 1.96
CA TRP A 155 19.66 -7.46 3.06
C TRP A 155 18.46 -8.00 3.82
N ARG A 156 18.47 -7.83 5.14
CA ARG A 156 17.33 -8.20 5.98
C ARG A 156 16.20 -7.21 5.72
N THR A 157 15.14 -7.67 5.06
CA THR A 157 14.01 -6.83 4.66
C THR A 157 12.73 -7.22 5.41
N ILE A 158 12.02 -6.23 5.93
CA ILE A 158 10.66 -6.36 6.45
C ILE A 158 9.74 -5.61 5.49
N VAL A 159 8.90 -6.36 4.78
CA VAL A 159 7.87 -5.77 3.93
C VAL A 159 6.66 -5.47 4.80
N PHE A 160 6.13 -4.25 4.70
CA PHE A 160 4.92 -3.83 5.38
C PHE A 160 3.78 -3.75 4.34
N PRO A 161 2.86 -4.75 4.31
CA PRO A 161 1.71 -4.71 3.42
C PRO A 161 0.73 -3.63 3.89
N LEU A 162 0.25 -2.80 2.98
CA LEU A 162 -0.70 -1.74 3.27
C LEU A 162 -2.15 -2.26 3.34
N VAL A 163 -2.51 -3.25 2.54
CA VAL A 163 -3.86 -3.80 2.52
C VAL A 163 -4.04 -4.78 3.67
N SER A 164 -5.09 -4.56 4.47
CA SER A 164 -5.47 -5.47 5.56
C SER A 164 -5.96 -6.83 5.05
N ASP A 165 -5.76 -7.88 5.85
CA ASP A 165 -6.28 -9.21 5.54
C ASP A 165 -7.82 -9.21 5.44
N ALA A 166 -8.49 -8.38 6.25
CA ALA A 166 -9.94 -8.21 6.20
C ALA A 166 -10.41 -7.67 4.84
N SER A 167 -9.68 -6.68 4.29
CA SER A 167 -9.98 -6.16 2.95
C SER A 167 -9.74 -7.21 1.87
N ILE A 168 -8.63 -7.96 1.95
CA ILE A 168 -8.36 -9.07 1.02
C ILE A 168 -9.47 -10.13 1.09
N ALA A 169 -9.89 -10.54 2.28
CA ALA A 169 -10.96 -11.52 2.46
C ALA A 169 -12.31 -11.03 1.92
N ARG A 170 -12.62 -9.73 2.11
CA ARG A 170 -13.82 -9.09 1.57
C ARG A 170 -13.81 -9.11 0.04
N LEU A 171 -12.70 -8.72 -0.59
CA LEU A 171 -12.58 -8.72 -2.06
C LEU A 171 -12.68 -10.13 -2.64
N LYS A 172 -12.02 -11.13 -2.03
CA LYS A 172 -12.16 -12.55 -2.44
C LYS A 172 -13.60 -13.05 -2.35
N SER A 173 -14.32 -12.64 -1.31
CA SER A 173 -15.73 -13.01 -1.15
C SER A 173 -16.59 -12.35 -2.23
N PHE A 174 -16.27 -11.12 -2.60
CA PHE A 174 -16.91 -10.41 -3.69
C PHE A 174 -16.64 -11.10 -5.05
N GLU A 175 -15.40 -11.46 -5.37
CA GLU A 175 -15.08 -12.19 -6.62
C GLU A 175 -15.88 -13.48 -6.74
N ARG A 176 -15.93 -14.29 -5.67
CA ARG A 176 -16.66 -15.56 -5.66
C ARG A 176 -18.14 -15.38 -5.97
N PHE A 177 -18.78 -14.37 -5.37
CA PHE A 177 -20.20 -14.09 -5.59
C PHE A 177 -20.58 -13.87 -7.06
N TYR A 178 -19.66 -13.37 -7.89
CA TYR A 178 -19.90 -13.12 -9.31
C TYR A 178 -19.37 -14.22 -10.25
N CYS A 179 -18.53 -15.12 -9.73
CA CYS A 179 -18.00 -16.28 -10.44
C CYS A 179 -18.95 -17.49 -10.35
N ASP A 180 -19.70 -17.62 -9.26
CA ASP A 180 -20.76 -18.61 -9.08
C ASP A 180 -22.05 -18.22 -9.87
#